data_AF-A0A3A9KDV8-F1
#
_entry.id   AF-A0A3A9KDV8-F1
#
_cell.length_a   1.000
_cell.length_b   1.000
_cell.length_c   1.000
_cell.angle_alpha   90.00
_cell.angle_beta   90.00
_cell.angle_gamma   90.00
#
_symmetry.space_group_name_H-M   'P 1'
#
loop_
_entity.id
_entity.type
_entity.pdbx_description
1 polymer ?
#
loop_
_entity_poly.entity_id
_entity_poly.type
_entity_poly.pdbx_seq_one_letter_code
_entity_poly.pdbx_strand_id
1 'polypeptide(L)'
;MESLETANMKLSKKTDMGLFRKILSTLFAVGVIVFMIMGTIIVVVQLFGVITLNGPLTINISGALAKPAFVVSAVTGLLGFIQGYINGWDMGD
;
A
#
# COMPACT_ATOMS: atom_id res chain seq x y z
N MET A 1 -2.54 44.75 -0.22
CA MET A 1 -1.53 43.84 -0.80
C MET A 1 -1.26 42.66 0.14
N GLU A 2 -1.05 42.91 1.43
CA GLU A 2 -0.83 41.87 2.46
C GLU A 2 -1.95 40.81 2.59
N SER A 3 -3.22 41.18 2.36
CA SER A 3 -4.35 40.22 2.38
C SER A 3 -4.38 39.29 1.17
N LEU A 4 -3.79 39.69 0.03
CA LEU A 4 -3.71 38.88 -1.18
C LEU A 4 -2.55 37.89 -1.10
N GLU A 5 -1.40 38.28 -0.54
CA GLU A 5 -0.29 37.37 -0.29
C GLU A 5 -0.66 36.27 0.71
N THR A 6 -1.33 36.63 1.81
CA THR A 6 -1.81 35.65 2.80
C THR A 6 -2.87 34.70 2.23
N ALA A 7 -3.76 35.18 1.36
CA ALA A 7 -4.73 34.34 0.66
C ALA A 7 -4.03 33.36 -0.32
N ASN A 8 -3.09 33.85 -1.13
CA ASN A 8 -2.33 33.03 -2.07
C ASN A 8 -1.48 31.97 -1.37
N MET A 9 -0.87 32.31 -0.23
CA MET A 9 -0.09 31.35 0.57
C MET A 9 -0.97 30.23 1.15
N LYS A 10 -2.18 30.55 1.63
CA LYS A 10 -3.14 29.53 2.10
C LYS A 10 -3.66 28.65 0.96
N LEU A 11 -3.89 29.23 -0.22
CA LEU A 11 -4.34 28.52 -1.42
C LEU A 11 -3.29 27.53 -1.95
N SER A 12 -2.02 27.94 -2.01
CA SER A 12 -0.91 27.05 -2.38
C SER A 12 -0.79 25.88 -1.39
N LYS A 13 -0.76 26.16 -0.08
CA LYS A 13 -0.64 25.12 0.96
C LYS A 13 -1.82 24.13 0.97
N LYS A 14 -3.05 24.61 0.69
CA LYS A 14 -4.25 23.75 0.59
C LYS A 14 -4.19 22.83 -0.64
N THR A 15 -3.70 23.35 -1.77
CA THR A 15 -3.57 22.61 -3.03
C THR A 15 -2.50 21.50 -2.91
N ASP A 16 -1.35 21.81 -2.32
CA ASP A 16 -0.27 20.82 -2.09
C ASP A 16 -0.72 19.67 -1.17
N MET A 17 -1.46 19.98 -0.09
CA MET A 17 -1.99 18.95 0.80
C MET A 17 -3.00 18.03 0.12
N GLY A 18 -3.81 18.55 -0.81
CA GLY A 18 -4.79 17.75 -1.55
C GLY A 18 -4.14 16.75 -2.51
N LEU A 19 -3.10 17.19 -3.24
CA LEU A 19 -2.37 16.33 -4.17
C LEU A 19 -1.56 15.25 -3.43
N PHE A 20 -0.88 15.62 -2.36
CA PHE A 20 -0.12 14.69 -1.53
C PHE A 20 -0.99 13.58 -0.92
N ARG A 21 -2.17 13.94 -0.39
CA ARG A 21 -3.15 12.96 0.14
C ARG A 21 -3.64 12.00 -0.94
N LYS A 22 -3.92 12.49 -2.16
CA LYS A 22 -4.32 11.64 -3.29
C LYS A 22 -3.22 10.66 -3.69
N ILE A 23 -1.97 11.13 -3.79
CA ILE A 23 -0.83 10.28 -4.14
C ILE A 23 -0.61 9.20 -3.07
N LEU A 24 -0.62 9.56 -1.78
CA LEU A 24 -0.49 8.59 -0.70
C LEU A 24 -1.60 7.54 -0.73
N SER A 25 -2.86 7.96 -0.93
CA SER A 25 -3.99 7.04 -1.02
C SER A 25 -3.87 6.08 -2.19
N THR A 26 -3.44 6.56 -3.36
CA THR A 26 -3.22 5.72 -4.53
C THR A 26 -2.07 4.74 -4.29
N LEU A 27 -0.94 5.20 -3.72
CA LEU A 27 0.19 4.33 -3.40
C LEU A 27 -0.19 3.24 -2.40
N PHE A 28 -0.97 3.59 -1.37
CA PHE A 28 -1.50 2.63 -0.40
C PHE A 28 -2.38 1.59 -1.08
N ALA A 29 -3.38 2.03 -1.87
CA ALA A 29 -4.28 1.12 -2.58
C ALA A 29 -3.53 0.17 -3.53
N VAL A 30 -2.59 0.70 -4.32
CA VAL A 30 -1.75 -0.10 -5.21
C VAL A 30 -0.89 -1.09 -4.41
N GLY A 31 -0.29 -0.67 -3.30
CA GLY A 31 0.49 -1.55 -2.42
C GLY A 31 -0.34 -2.71 -1.86
N VAL A 32 -1.57 -2.43 -1.41
CA VAL A 32 -2.51 -3.46 -0.94
C VAL A 32 -2.86 -4.44 -2.05
N ILE A 33 -3.16 -3.95 -3.25
CA ILE A 33 -3.49 -4.81 -4.40
C ILE A 33 -2.31 -5.72 -4.76
N VAL A 34 -1.09 -5.17 -4.84
CA VAL A 34 0.11 -5.97 -5.15
C VAL A 34 0.36 -7.02 -4.08
N PHE A 35 0.21 -6.66 -2.81
CA PHE A 35 0.34 -7.60 -1.69
C PHE A 35 -0.71 -8.73 -1.78
N MET A 36 -1.97 -8.40 -2.04
CA MET A 36 -3.04 -9.39 -2.20
C MET A 36 -2.78 -10.33 -3.38
N ILE A 37 -2.32 -9.81 -4.52
CA ILE A 37 -1.98 -10.62 -5.69
C ILE A 37 -0.82 -11.57 -5.36
N MET A 38 0.26 -11.08 -4.75
CA MET A 38 1.39 -11.91 -4.34
C MET A 38 0.96 -13.01 -3.38
N GLY A 39 0.19 -12.68 -2.34
CA GLY A 39 -0.33 -13.65 -1.38
C GLY A 39 -1.21 -14.71 -2.05
N THR A 40 -2.09 -14.29 -2.96
CA THR A 40 -2.95 -15.20 -3.73
C THR A 40 -2.13 -16.17 -4.58
N ILE A 41 -1.11 -15.69 -5.30
CA ILE A 41 -0.23 -16.54 -6.12
C ILE A 41 0.47 -17.58 -5.25
N ILE A 42 1.01 -17.17 -4.09
CA ILE A 42 1.66 -18.10 -3.15
C ILE A 42 0.68 -19.21 -2.76
N VAL A 43 -0.53 -18.85 -2.31
CA VAL A 43 -1.53 -19.84 -1.87
C VAL A 43 -1.96 -20.76 -3.00
N VAL A 44 -2.19 -20.24 -4.21
CA VAL A 44 -2.58 -21.07 -5.37
C VAL A 44 -1.48 -22.07 -5.73
N VAL A 45 -0.22 -21.64 -5.77
CA VAL A 45 0.91 -22.54 -6.07
C VAL A 45 1.13 -23.55 -4.95
N GLN A 46 0.97 -23.15 -3.68
CA GLN A 46 1.03 -24.07 -2.55
C GLN A 46 -0.08 -25.13 -2.62
N LEU A 47 -1.31 -24.73 -2.97
CA LEU A 47 -2.44 -25.64 -3.14
C LEU A 47 -2.16 -26.66 -4.25
N PHE A 48 -1.64 -26.19 -5.39
CA PHE A 48 -1.22 -27.05 -6.49
C PHE A 48 -0.08 -28.01 -6.09
N GLY A 49 0.92 -27.52 -5.35
CA GLY A 49 2.02 -28.32 -4.84
C GLY A 49 1.55 -29.42 -3.88
N VAL A 50 0.55 -29.15 -3.04
CA VAL A 50 -0.06 -30.16 -2.17
C VAL A 50 -0.82 -31.22 -2.98
N ILE A 51 -1.63 -30.81 -3.95
CA ILE A 51 -2.41 -31.74 -4.80
C ILE A 51 -1.48 -32.65 -5.62
N THR A 52 -0.38 -32.10 -6.12
CA THR A 52 0.62 -32.84 -6.91
C THR A 52 1.66 -33.57 -6.07
N LEU A 53 1.54 -33.53 -4.74
CA LEU A 53 2.52 -34.07 -3.78
C LEU A 53 3.95 -33.56 -4.02
N ASN A 54 4.08 -32.36 -4.58
CA ASN A 54 5.34 -31.69 -4.88
C ASN A 54 5.67 -30.66 -3.79
N GLY A 55 6.10 -31.18 -2.63
CA GLY A 55 6.57 -30.37 -1.50
C GLY A 55 7.67 -29.35 -1.87
N PRO A 56 8.67 -29.70 -2.70
CA PRO A 56 9.70 -28.74 -3.13
C PRO A 56 9.15 -27.49 -3.83
N LEU A 57 8.10 -27.64 -4.65
CA LEU A 57 7.45 -26.51 -5.33
C LEU A 57 6.83 -25.52 -4.32
N THR A 58 6.14 -26.04 -3.31
CA THR A 58 5.53 -25.28 -2.21
C THR A 58 6.57 -24.52 -1.38
N ILE A 59 7.73 -25.14 -1.11
CA ILE A 59 8.81 -24.51 -0.34
C ILE A 59 9.51 -23.43 -1.16
N ASN A 60 9.80 -23.71 -2.44
CA ASN A 60 10.52 -22.78 -3.32
C ASN A 60 9.70 -21.51 -3.59
N ILE A 61 8.39 -21.64 -3.83
CA ILE A 61 7.53 -20.47 -4.09
C ILE A 61 7.42 -19.59 -2.84
N SER A 62 7.34 -20.20 -1.65
CA SER A 62 7.32 -19.48 -0.38
C SER A 62 8.65 -18.77 -0.14
N GLY A 63 9.79 -19.43 -0.39
CA GLY A 63 11.11 -18.83 -0.24
C GLY A 63 11.35 -17.62 -1.18
N ALA A 64 10.83 -17.68 -2.41
CA ALA A 64 11.01 -16.62 -3.41
C ALA A 64 10.07 -15.43 -3.22
N LEU A 65 8.78 -15.68 -2.94
CA LEU A 65 7.74 -14.64 -2.93
C LEU A 65 7.36 -14.15 -1.53
N ALA A 66 7.60 -14.92 -0.45
CA ALA A 66 7.20 -14.48 0.89
C ALA A 66 8.00 -13.25 1.34
N LYS A 67 9.33 -13.24 1.15
CA LYS A 67 10.18 -12.10 1.51
C LYS A 67 9.76 -10.79 0.84
N PRO A 68 9.61 -10.70 -0.49
CA PRO A 68 9.14 -9.47 -1.12
C PRO A 68 7.71 -9.11 -0.70
N ALA A 69 6.80 -10.08 -0.54
CA ALA A 69 5.45 -9.81 -0.07
C ALA A 69 5.42 -9.20 1.36
N PHE A 70 6.28 -9.68 2.26
CA PHE A 70 6.42 -9.11 3.61
C PHE A 70 6.99 -7.69 3.60
N VAL A 71 7.98 -7.42 2.75
CA VAL A 71 8.53 -6.06 2.60
C VAL A 71 7.47 -5.12 2.04
N VAL A 72 6.75 -5.52 0.99
CA VAL A 72 5.69 -4.71 0.37
C VAL A 72 4.56 -4.45 1.38
N SER A 73 4.12 -5.45 2.14
CA SER A 73 3.08 -5.25 3.15
C SER A 73 3.55 -4.36 4.31
N ALA A 74 4.79 -4.50 4.77
CA ALA A 74 5.33 -3.63 5.82
C ALA A 74 5.37 -2.17 5.37
N VAL A 75 5.87 -1.90 4.16
CA VAL A 75 5.91 -0.54 3.59
C VAL A 75 4.49 -0.01 3.36
N THR A 76 3.60 -0.82 2.81
CA THR A 76 2.20 -0.45 2.57
C THR A 76 1.48 -0.14 3.88
N GLY A 77 1.67 -0.96 4.91
CA GLY A 77 1.10 -0.74 6.24
C GLY A 77 1.60 0.56 6.87
N LEU A 78 2.89 0.87 6.73
CA LEU A 78 3.46 2.14 7.20
C LEU A 78 2.86 3.34 6.44
N LEU A 79 2.71 3.24 5.12
CA LEU A 79 2.05 4.27 4.32
C LEU A 79 0.60 4.49 4.74
N GLY A 80 -0.13 3.40 5.00
CA GLY A 80 -1.51 3.46 5.52
C GLY A 80 -1.58 4.13 6.89
N PHE A 81 -0.63 3.84 7.78
CA PHE A 81 -0.54 4.47 9.09
C PHE A 81 -0.29 5.99 9.00
N ILE A 82 0.66 6.40 8.16
CA ILE A 82 0.95 7.81 7.88
C ILE A 82 -0.28 8.51 7.29
N GLN A 83 -0.96 7.87 6.35
CA GLN A 83 -2.19 8.37 5.76
C GLN A 83 -3.30 8.54 6.82
N GLY A 84 -3.47 7.55 7.71
CA GLY A 84 -4.42 7.60 8.82
C GLY A 84 -4.15 8.77 9.76
N TYR A 85 -2.89 9.03 10.09
CA TYR A 85 -2.50 10.16 10.94
C TYR A 85 -2.79 11.52 10.29
N ILE A 86 -2.53 11.66 8.98
CA ILE A 86 -2.74 12.90 8.23
C ILE A 86 -4.24 13.17 7.99
N ASN A 87 -5.02 12.11 7.77
CA ASN A 87 -6.47 12.19 7.57
C ASN A 87 -7.24 12.22 8.89
N GLY A 88 -6.58 12.12 10.06
CA GLY A 88 -7.24 12.14 11.35
C GLY A 88 -8.15 10.92 11.58
N TRP A 89 -7.82 9.79 10.96
CA TRP A 89 -8.65 8.58 10.93
C TRP A 89 -10.05 8.76 10.34
N ASP A 90 -10.27 9.85 9.60
CA ASP A 90 -11.42 10.03 8.72
C ASP A 90 -11.25 9.11 7.50
N MET A 91 -11.45 7.81 7.74
CA MET A 91 -11.42 6.75 6.73
C MET A 91 -12.86 6.47 6.27
N GLY A 92 -13.51 7.51 5.76
CA GLY A 92 -14.82 7.44 5.11
C GLY A 92 -16.01 7.50 6.08
N ASP A 93 -16.90 8.45 5.82
CA ASP A 93 -18.34 8.20 5.94
C ASP A 93 -18.78 7.13 4.92
#